data_AF-A0A7S0R8Z6-F1
#
_entry.id   AF-A0A7S0R8Z6-F1
#
_cell.length_a   1.000
_cell.length_b   1.000
_cell.length_c   1.000
_cell.angle_alpha   90.00
_cell.angle_beta   90.00
_cell.angle_gamma   90.00
#
_symmetry.space_group_name_H-M   'P 1'
#
loop_
_entity.id
_entity.type
_entity.pdbx_description
1 polymer ?
#
loop_
_entity_poly.entity_id
_entity_poly.type
_entity_poly.pdbx_seq_one_letter_code
_entity_poly.pdbx_strand_id
1 'polypeptide(L)'
;CGTAGAKLVSASLGAAAVDAAVKLARDPQAGVRVAAGRAAARIASADPAKLLPAAAQVLSGLMGPDQATEVARQALLATRRMAEAITEPQSAGDAAAANAGLLEQQWPVLVPPMCALAMSTSGPVKATCERSLARVLGLGVSLDGAHRYLAGSPGATVRTALTEPFLKRLQKLAAGGDEDELFAVEEY
;
A
#
# COMPACT_ATOMS: atom_id res chain seq x y z
N CYS A 1 17.80 4.11 0.13
CA CYS A 1 17.67 3.29 -1.10
C CYS A 1 16.68 3.83 -2.16
N GLY A 2 16.45 5.15 -2.29
CA GLY A 2 15.42 5.73 -3.18
C GLY A 2 15.84 6.10 -4.62
N THR A 3 17.04 5.76 -5.07
CA THR A 3 17.65 6.40 -6.25
C THR A 3 17.21 5.84 -7.61
N ALA A 4 16.73 4.59 -7.69
CA ALA A 4 16.40 3.97 -8.98
C ALA A 4 15.10 4.50 -9.61
N GLY A 5 14.03 4.64 -8.82
CA GLY A 5 12.75 5.20 -9.30
C GLY A 5 12.91 6.65 -9.75
N ALA A 6 13.58 7.47 -8.93
CA ALA A 6 13.88 8.87 -9.27
C ALA A 6 14.75 9.01 -10.53
N LYS A 7 15.71 8.09 -10.75
CA LYS A 7 16.51 8.05 -11.99
C LYS A 7 15.66 7.73 -13.22
N LEU A 8 14.71 6.81 -13.11
CA LEU A 8 13.79 6.49 -14.21
C LEU A 8 12.85 7.65 -14.52
N VAL A 9 12.33 8.32 -13.50
CA VAL A 9 11.47 9.51 -13.67
C VAL A 9 12.25 10.66 -14.31
N SER A 10 13.46 10.97 -13.81
CA SER A 10 14.31 12.02 -14.38
C SER A 10 14.77 11.71 -15.81
N ALA A 11 14.90 10.43 -16.18
CA ALA A 11 15.12 10.00 -17.56
C ALA A 11 13.85 9.95 -18.42
N SER A 12 12.68 10.36 -17.90
CA SER A 12 11.37 10.27 -18.58
C SER A 12 10.94 8.83 -18.94
N LEU A 13 11.48 7.82 -18.24
CA LEU A 13 11.19 6.40 -18.42
C LEU A 13 10.22 5.84 -17.37
N GLY A 14 9.74 6.66 -16.44
CA GLY A 14 8.86 6.24 -15.34
C GLY A 14 7.59 5.53 -15.83
N ALA A 15 6.89 6.10 -16.81
CA ALA A 15 5.67 5.51 -17.37
C ALA A 15 5.94 4.15 -18.03
N ALA A 16 6.97 4.07 -18.88
CA ALA A 16 7.35 2.83 -19.55
C ALA A 16 7.76 1.72 -18.54
N ALA A 17 8.42 2.10 -17.45
CA ALA A 17 8.80 1.17 -16.39
C ALA A 17 7.58 0.66 -15.60
N VAL A 18 6.57 1.51 -15.35
CA VAL A 18 5.30 1.07 -14.74
C VAL A 18 4.51 0.17 -15.69
N ASP A 19 4.46 0.49 -16.98
CA ASP A 19 3.82 -0.37 -17.99
C ASP A 19 4.49 -1.75 -18.08
N ALA A 20 5.82 -1.80 -17.97
CA ALA A 20 6.53 -3.06 -17.87
C ALA A 20 6.14 -3.82 -16.59
N ALA A 21 6.03 -3.14 -15.45
CA ALA A 21 5.58 -3.75 -14.20
C ALA A 21 4.13 -4.29 -14.31
N VAL A 22 3.23 -3.61 -15.01
CA VAL A 22 1.85 -4.09 -15.28
C VAL A 22 1.86 -5.42 -16.02
N LYS A 23 2.73 -5.56 -17.03
CA LYS A 23 2.88 -6.83 -17.78
C LYS A 23 3.46 -7.93 -16.89
N LEU A 24 4.53 -7.63 -16.16
CA LEU A 24 5.22 -8.58 -15.29
C LEU A 24 4.40 -9.01 -14.07
N ALA A 25 3.40 -8.22 -13.66
CA ALA A 25 2.46 -8.60 -12.59
C ALA A 25 1.57 -9.80 -12.96
N ARG A 26 1.50 -10.17 -14.25
CA ARG A 26 0.77 -11.33 -14.76
C ARG A 26 1.67 -12.52 -15.10
N ASP A 27 2.96 -12.43 -14.76
CA ASP A 27 3.93 -13.47 -15.06
C ASP A 27 3.63 -14.77 -14.26
N PRO A 28 3.78 -15.96 -14.87
CA PRO A 28 3.59 -17.22 -14.16
C PRO A 28 4.52 -17.35 -12.94
N GLN A 29 5.73 -16.79 -13.00
CA GLN A 29 6.70 -16.87 -11.92
C GLN A 29 6.37 -15.88 -10.79
N ALA A 30 6.12 -16.41 -9.58
CA ALA A 30 5.80 -15.60 -8.40
C ALA A 30 6.88 -14.56 -8.07
N GLY A 31 8.16 -14.90 -8.23
CA GLY A 31 9.27 -13.97 -7.99
C GLY A 31 9.25 -12.74 -8.91
N VAL A 32 8.84 -12.91 -10.17
CA VAL A 32 8.72 -11.82 -11.14
C VAL A 32 7.56 -10.90 -10.77
N ARG A 33 6.42 -11.47 -10.37
CA ARG A 33 5.26 -10.70 -9.86
C ARG A 33 5.62 -9.86 -8.63
N VAL A 34 6.36 -10.43 -7.68
CA VAL A 34 6.85 -9.71 -6.49
C VAL A 34 7.79 -8.57 -6.87
N ALA A 35 8.73 -8.81 -7.80
CA ALA A 35 9.63 -7.78 -8.29
C ALA A 35 8.87 -6.64 -8.99
N ALA A 36 7.84 -6.98 -9.78
CA ALA A 36 6.99 -6.02 -10.46
C ALA A 36 6.23 -5.12 -9.47
N GLY A 37 5.61 -5.69 -8.43
CA GLY A 37 4.92 -4.90 -7.39
C GLY A 37 5.86 -3.95 -6.64
N ARG A 38 7.05 -4.43 -6.28
CA ARG A 38 8.08 -3.59 -5.62
C ARG A 38 8.59 -2.48 -6.54
N ALA A 39 8.76 -2.76 -7.83
CA ALA A 39 9.19 -1.76 -8.81
C ALA A 39 8.12 -0.69 -9.00
N ALA A 40 6.86 -1.09 -9.20
CA ALA A 40 5.72 -0.19 -9.33
C ALA A 40 5.60 0.75 -8.11
N ALA A 41 5.68 0.21 -6.89
CA ALA A 41 5.66 0.98 -5.65
C ALA A 41 6.79 2.03 -5.58
N ARG A 42 8.02 1.65 -5.93
CA ARG A 42 9.20 2.55 -5.89
C ARG A 42 9.15 3.64 -6.95
N ILE A 43 8.58 3.34 -8.12
CA ILE A 43 8.44 4.32 -9.20
C ILE A 43 7.31 5.30 -8.85
N ALA A 44 6.18 4.81 -8.33
CA ALA A 44 5.08 5.65 -7.87
C ALA A 44 5.47 6.60 -6.73
N SER A 45 6.32 6.16 -5.79
CA SER A 45 6.83 7.08 -4.75
C SER A 45 7.73 8.20 -5.29
N ALA A 46 8.27 8.07 -6.51
CA ALA A 46 9.12 9.09 -7.12
C ALA A 46 8.34 10.16 -7.91
N ASP A 47 7.17 9.82 -8.44
CA ASP A 47 6.24 10.77 -9.10
C ASP A 47 4.78 10.33 -8.82
N PRO A 48 4.27 10.56 -7.61
CA PRO A 48 2.95 10.08 -7.20
C PRO A 48 1.83 10.71 -8.01
N ALA A 49 2.00 11.94 -8.50
CA ALA A 49 0.99 12.64 -9.28
C ALA A 49 0.65 11.92 -10.60
N LYS A 50 1.63 11.26 -11.22
CA LYS A 50 1.43 10.58 -12.52
C LYS A 50 1.37 9.07 -12.42
N LEU A 51 2.15 8.46 -11.52
CA LEU A 51 2.44 7.03 -11.57
C LEU A 51 1.69 6.22 -10.51
N LEU A 52 1.13 6.88 -9.49
CA LEU A 52 0.41 6.23 -8.41
C LEU A 52 -0.84 5.46 -8.87
N PRO A 53 -1.69 5.95 -9.79
CA PRO A 53 -2.88 5.19 -10.22
C PRO A 53 -2.52 3.85 -10.87
N ALA A 54 -1.52 3.84 -11.76
CA ALA A 54 -1.08 2.62 -12.42
C ALA A 54 -0.41 1.64 -11.45
N ALA A 55 0.41 2.14 -10.52
CA ALA A 55 1.00 1.30 -9.47
C ALA A 55 -0.05 0.72 -8.52
N ALA A 56 -1.09 1.49 -8.17
CA ALA A 56 -2.20 1.01 -7.33
C ALA A 56 -2.94 -0.16 -7.99
N GLN A 57 -3.15 -0.11 -9.31
CA GLN A 57 -3.75 -1.23 -10.07
C GLN A 57 -2.87 -2.48 -10.04
N VAL A 58 -1.55 -2.33 -10.21
CA VAL A 58 -0.59 -3.44 -10.10
C VAL A 58 -0.67 -4.08 -8.71
N LEU A 59 -0.59 -3.28 -7.66
CA LEU A 59 -0.60 -3.76 -6.29
C LEU A 59 -1.94 -4.42 -5.94
N SER A 60 -3.07 -3.84 -6.36
CA SER A 60 -4.40 -4.43 -6.21
C SER A 60 -4.49 -5.82 -6.87
N GLY A 61 -4.01 -5.96 -8.11
CA GLY A 61 -4.00 -7.25 -8.80
C GLY A 61 -3.15 -8.31 -8.10
N LEU A 62 -2.03 -7.91 -7.50
CA LEU A 62 -1.15 -8.79 -6.72
C LEU A 62 -1.69 -9.12 -5.32
N MET A 63 -2.72 -8.43 -4.86
CA MET A 63 -3.48 -8.72 -3.63
C MET A 63 -4.77 -9.52 -3.92
N GLY A 64 -5.03 -9.85 -5.18
CA GLY A 64 -6.23 -10.58 -5.59
C GLY A 64 -6.28 -12.03 -5.08
N PRO A 65 -7.46 -12.67 -5.10
CA PRO A 65 -7.67 -14.02 -4.58
C PRO A 65 -6.88 -15.11 -5.31
N ASP A 66 -6.50 -14.88 -6.58
CA ASP A 66 -5.75 -15.84 -7.41
C ASP A 66 -4.23 -15.82 -7.15
N GLN A 67 -3.77 -15.04 -6.17
CA GLN A 67 -2.36 -14.84 -5.88
C GLN A 67 -1.90 -15.79 -4.78
N ALA A 68 -0.67 -16.30 -4.89
CA ALA A 68 -0.05 -17.03 -3.80
C ALA A 68 0.06 -16.12 -2.57
N THR A 69 -0.16 -16.66 -1.37
CA THR A 69 -0.17 -15.90 -0.11
C THR A 69 1.06 -15.01 0.07
N GLU A 70 2.25 -15.50 -0.32
CA GLU A 70 3.48 -14.71 -0.23
C GLU A 70 3.52 -13.54 -1.23
N VAL A 71 2.95 -13.70 -2.44
CA VAL A 71 2.84 -12.60 -3.42
C VAL A 71 1.96 -11.50 -2.86
N ALA A 72 0.80 -11.87 -2.29
CA ALA A 72 -0.10 -10.93 -1.64
C ALA A 72 0.56 -10.23 -0.44
N ARG A 73 1.30 -10.96 0.41
CA ARG A 73 2.06 -10.40 1.53
C ARG A 73 3.11 -9.39 1.05
N GLN A 74 3.84 -9.71 -0.01
CA GLN A 74 4.84 -8.80 -0.57
C GLN A 74 4.21 -7.56 -1.23
N ALA A 75 3.04 -7.70 -1.84
CA ALA A 75 2.27 -6.58 -2.37
C ALA A 75 1.78 -5.64 -1.26
N LEU A 76 1.32 -6.19 -0.13
CA LEU A 76 0.96 -5.41 1.07
C LEU A 76 2.16 -4.60 1.59
N LEU A 77 3.32 -5.25 1.75
CA LEU A 77 4.56 -4.58 2.18
C LEU A 77 5.00 -3.48 1.19
N ALA A 78 4.90 -3.73 -0.11
CA ALA A 78 5.20 -2.74 -1.14
C ALA A 78 4.22 -1.55 -1.07
N THR A 79 2.93 -1.81 -0.84
CA THR A 79 1.89 -0.78 -0.68
C THR A 79 2.14 0.06 0.57
N ARG A 80 2.46 -0.56 1.72
CA ARG A 80 2.84 0.13 2.96
C ARG A 80 4.01 1.08 2.73
N ARG A 81 5.11 0.58 2.15
CA ARG A 81 6.33 1.37 1.87
C ARG A 81 6.08 2.49 0.87
N MET A 82 5.23 2.26 -0.13
CA MET A 82 4.81 3.30 -1.06
C MET A 82 4.04 4.40 -0.33
N ALA A 83 3.07 4.04 0.50
CA ALA A 83 2.31 5.00 1.30
C ALA A 83 3.22 5.78 2.26
N GLU A 84 4.16 5.11 2.94
CA GLU A 84 5.21 5.75 3.76
C GLU A 84 6.01 6.77 2.95
N ALA A 85 6.63 6.36 1.85
CA ALA A 85 7.47 7.25 1.04
C ALA A 85 6.71 8.46 0.45
N ILE A 86 5.42 8.31 0.16
CA ILE A 86 4.57 9.38 -0.40
C ILE A 86 4.15 10.38 0.68
N THR A 87 3.89 9.90 1.90
CA THR A 87 3.33 10.69 3.01
C THR A 87 4.38 11.14 4.03
N GLU A 88 5.60 10.61 3.97
CA GLU A 88 6.72 11.05 4.79
C GLU A 88 7.13 12.49 4.44
N PRO A 89 7.48 13.31 5.46
CA PRO A 89 7.90 14.68 5.26
C PRO A 89 9.34 14.74 4.74
N GLN A 90 9.55 14.46 3.44
CA GLN A 90 10.84 14.71 2.79
C GLN A 90 10.96 16.16 2.28
N SER A 91 9.87 16.93 2.25
CA SER A 91 9.86 18.36 1.92
C SER A 91 8.68 19.05 2.62
N ALA A 92 8.74 20.39 2.73
CA ALA A 92 7.82 21.27 3.48
C ALA A 92 6.35 20.80 3.42
N GLY A 93 5.66 20.86 4.57
CA GLY A 93 4.42 20.13 4.89
C GLY A 93 3.28 20.17 3.85
N ASP A 94 3.24 21.17 2.98
CA ASP A 94 2.25 21.29 1.90
C ASP A 94 2.36 20.15 0.86
N ALA A 95 3.57 19.68 0.56
CA ALA A 95 3.78 18.60 -0.40
C ALA A 95 3.31 17.24 0.14
N ALA A 96 3.52 16.98 1.43
CA ALA A 96 3.06 15.76 2.09
C ALA A 96 1.53 15.69 2.17
N ALA A 97 0.87 16.83 2.45
CA ALA A 97 -0.59 16.92 2.46
C ALA A 97 -1.19 16.71 1.05
N ALA A 98 -0.59 17.33 0.02
CA ALA A 98 -1.00 17.11 -1.37
C ALA A 98 -0.86 15.65 -1.79
N ASN A 99 0.27 15.02 -1.44
CA ASN A 99 0.55 13.62 -1.69
C ASN A 99 -0.39 12.66 -0.94
N ALA A 100 -0.77 12.99 0.29
CA ALA A 100 -1.79 12.24 1.03
C ALA A 100 -3.13 12.28 0.28
N GLY A 101 -3.53 13.44 -0.26
CA GLY A 101 -4.71 13.57 -1.11
C GLY A 101 -4.65 12.70 -2.38
N LEU A 102 -3.48 12.57 -3.01
CA LEU A 102 -3.29 11.65 -4.15
C LEU A 102 -3.47 10.18 -3.75
N LEU A 103 -3.00 9.80 -2.55
CA LEU A 103 -3.19 8.45 -2.02
C LEU A 103 -4.65 8.17 -1.66
N GLU A 104 -5.37 9.15 -1.09
CA GLU A 104 -6.82 9.05 -0.79
C GLU A 104 -7.62 8.73 -2.06
N GLN A 105 -7.26 9.32 -3.20
CA GLN A 105 -7.91 9.04 -4.50
C GLN A 105 -7.76 7.57 -4.95
N GLN A 106 -6.74 6.86 -4.44
CA GLN A 106 -6.51 5.45 -4.78
C GLN A 106 -7.12 4.46 -3.78
N TRP A 107 -7.73 4.93 -2.69
CA TRP A 107 -8.39 4.06 -1.71
C TRP A 107 -9.46 3.13 -2.30
N PRO A 108 -10.30 3.54 -3.26
CA PRO A 108 -11.26 2.64 -3.90
C PRO A 108 -10.62 1.43 -4.60
N VAL A 109 -9.35 1.53 -4.99
CA VAL A 109 -8.59 0.45 -5.65
C VAL A 109 -7.84 -0.39 -4.62
N LEU A 110 -7.20 0.24 -3.63
CA LEU A 110 -6.30 -0.45 -2.70
C LEU A 110 -7.04 -1.06 -1.50
N VAL A 111 -8.04 -0.37 -0.94
CA VAL A 111 -8.66 -0.78 0.33
C VAL A 111 -9.49 -2.07 0.19
N PRO A 112 -10.33 -2.27 -0.85
CA PRO A 112 -11.12 -3.49 -0.97
C PRO A 112 -10.33 -4.81 -0.95
N PRO A 113 -9.25 -5.00 -1.75
CA PRO A 113 -8.48 -6.24 -1.71
C PRO A 113 -7.74 -6.43 -0.37
N MET A 114 -7.28 -5.35 0.26
CA MET A 114 -6.68 -5.42 1.60
C MET A 114 -7.72 -5.86 2.66
N CYS A 115 -8.93 -5.29 2.63
CA CYS A 115 -10.03 -5.73 3.49
C CYS A 115 -10.40 -7.20 3.27
N ALA A 116 -10.45 -7.64 2.01
CA ALA A 116 -10.69 -9.04 1.68
C ALA A 116 -9.61 -9.96 2.29
N LEU A 117 -8.33 -9.61 2.14
CA LEU A 117 -7.22 -10.35 2.73
C LEU A 117 -7.25 -10.35 4.27
N ALA A 118 -7.59 -9.22 4.89
CA ALA A 118 -7.68 -9.14 6.36
C ALA A 118 -8.78 -10.05 6.93
N MET A 119 -9.84 -10.29 6.15
CA MET A 119 -10.93 -11.19 6.51
C MET A 119 -10.64 -12.66 6.18
N SER A 120 -9.85 -12.95 5.13
CA SER A 120 -9.59 -14.31 4.65
C SER A 120 -8.30 -14.94 5.17
N THR A 121 -7.41 -14.16 5.81
CA THR A 121 -6.11 -14.64 6.30
C THR A 121 -5.99 -14.55 7.82
N SER A 122 -4.97 -15.21 8.38
CA SER A 122 -4.63 -15.19 9.81
C SER A 122 -3.11 -15.08 10.01
N GLY A 123 -2.68 -14.88 11.26
CA GLY A 123 -1.26 -14.85 11.62
C GLY A 123 -0.45 -13.71 10.97
N PRO A 124 0.78 -13.95 10.51
CA PRO A 124 1.69 -12.91 10.01
C PRO A 124 1.17 -12.14 8.80
N VAL A 125 0.42 -12.79 7.92
CA VAL A 125 -0.15 -12.16 6.71
C VAL A 125 -1.25 -11.18 7.09
N LYS A 126 -2.12 -11.56 8.02
CA LYS A 126 -3.15 -10.68 8.58
C LYS A 126 -2.51 -9.49 9.28
N ALA A 127 -1.50 -9.71 10.12
CA ALA A 127 -0.78 -8.63 10.79
C ALA A 127 -0.14 -7.65 9.78
N THR A 128 0.48 -8.18 8.72
CA THR A 128 1.03 -7.36 7.62
C THR A 128 -0.07 -6.55 6.93
N CYS A 129 -1.24 -7.17 6.70
CA CYS A 129 -2.38 -6.50 6.08
C CYS A 129 -2.93 -5.37 6.96
N GLU A 130 -3.12 -5.61 8.26
CA GLU A 130 -3.60 -4.62 9.23
C GLU A 130 -2.66 -3.42 9.32
N ARG A 131 -1.34 -3.65 9.43
CA ARG A 131 -0.33 -2.57 9.43
C ARG A 131 -0.33 -1.78 8.11
N SER A 132 -0.45 -2.48 6.99
CA SER A 132 -0.50 -1.84 5.67
C SER A 132 -1.78 -1.01 5.50
N LEU A 133 -2.93 -1.52 5.95
CA LEU A 133 -4.21 -0.80 5.94
C LEU A 133 -4.13 0.46 6.79
N ALA A 134 -3.60 0.35 8.01
CA ALA A 134 -3.46 1.47 8.91
C ALA A 134 -2.60 2.59 8.31
N ARG A 135 -1.54 2.23 7.59
CA ARG A 135 -0.68 3.20 6.91
C ARG A 135 -1.33 3.83 5.68
N VAL A 136 -1.97 3.03 4.82
CA VAL A 136 -2.65 3.53 3.60
C VAL A 136 -3.79 4.49 3.95
N LEU A 137 -4.53 4.19 5.02
CA LEU A 137 -5.63 5.02 5.50
C LEU A 137 -5.16 6.23 6.34
N GLY A 138 -3.86 6.38 6.58
CA GLY A 138 -3.32 7.49 7.36
C GLY A 138 -3.75 7.50 8.83
N LEU A 139 -4.08 6.34 9.41
CA LEU A 139 -4.70 6.25 10.74
C LEU A 139 -3.78 6.69 11.89
N GLY A 140 -2.46 6.75 11.66
CA GLY A 140 -1.51 7.32 12.60
C GLY A 140 -1.65 8.84 12.78
N VAL A 141 -2.36 9.51 11.87
CA VAL A 141 -2.60 10.97 11.93
C VAL A 141 -4.04 11.27 12.38
N SER A 142 -5.04 10.69 11.71
CA SER A 142 -6.46 10.88 12.04
C SER A 142 -7.35 9.74 11.51
N LEU A 143 -8.54 9.57 12.10
CA LEU A 143 -9.61 8.71 11.60
C LEU A 143 -10.48 9.39 10.54
N ASP A 144 -10.41 10.72 10.40
CA ASP A 144 -11.34 11.51 9.58
C ASP A 144 -11.37 11.06 8.12
N GLY A 145 -10.20 10.72 7.57
CA GLY A 145 -10.09 10.18 6.21
C GLY A 145 -10.88 8.87 6.05
N ALA A 146 -10.68 7.91 6.95
CA ALA A 146 -11.39 6.63 6.91
C ALA A 146 -12.90 6.80 7.10
N HIS A 147 -13.35 7.71 7.98
CA HIS A 147 -14.77 8.01 8.15
C HIS A 147 -15.38 8.69 6.91
N ARG A 148 -14.68 9.64 6.29
CA ARG A 148 -15.10 10.25 5.01
C ARG A 148 -15.24 9.19 3.91
N TYR A 149 -14.28 8.27 3.83
CA TYR A 149 -14.33 7.18 2.86
C TYR A 149 -15.52 6.24 3.10
N LEU A 150 -15.80 5.88 4.36
CA LEU A 150 -16.94 5.04 4.70
C LEU A 150 -18.29 5.72 4.48
N ALA A 151 -18.39 7.02 4.73
CA ALA A 151 -19.57 7.82 4.41
C ALA A 151 -19.87 7.86 2.91
N GLY A 152 -18.82 7.78 2.07
CA GLY A 152 -18.92 7.62 0.62
C GLY A 152 -19.51 6.28 0.13
N SER A 153 -19.95 5.40 1.04
CA SER A 153 -20.57 4.10 0.74
C SER A 153 -19.68 3.18 -0.10
N PRO A 154 -18.47 2.81 0.39
CA PRO A 154 -17.58 1.90 -0.31
C PRO A 154 -18.20 0.50 -0.39
N GLY A 155 -17.65 -0.38 -1.22
CA GLY A 155 -18.19 -1.73 -1.46
C GLY A 155 -18.46 -2.54 -0.17
N ALA A 156 -19.37 -3.52 -0.26
CA ALA A 156 -19.85 -4.28 0.91
C ALA A 156 -18.71 -4.88 1.75
N THR A 157 -17.70 -5.46 1.11
CA THR A 157 -16.49 -6.00 1.75
C THR A 157 -15.80 -4.99 2.68
N VAL A 158 -15.70 -3.73 2.25
CA VAL A 158 -15.07 -2.67 3.03
C VAL A 158 -15.93 -2.31 4.23
N ARG A 159 -17.25 -2.18 4.05
CA ARG A 159 -18.18 -1.84 5.15
C ARG A 159 -18.24 -2.93 6.21
N THR A 160 -18.16 -4.19 5.80
CA THR A 160 -18.12 -5.34 6.72
C THR A 160 -16.78 -5.40 7.46
N ALA A 161 -15.67 -5.13 6.78
CA ALA A 161 -14.34 -5.19 7.39
C ALA A 161 -14.06 -3.99 8.30
N LEU A 162 -14.22 -2.76 7.80
CA LEU A 162 -13.87 -1.50 8.48
C LEU A 162 -14.95 -1.02 9.44
N THR A 163 -15.22 -1.84 10.45
CA THR A 163 -16.05 -1.45 11.59
C THR A 163 -15.33 -0.47 12.51
N GLU A 164 -16.06 0.33 13.28
CA GLU A 164 -15.48 1.29 14.24
C GLU A 164 -14.50 0.63 15.25
N PRO A 165 -14.80 -0.56 15.83
CA PRO A 165 -13.83 -1.26 16.67
C PRO A 165 -12.56 -1.67 15.92
N PHE A 166 -12.68 -2.04 14.64
CA PHE A 166 -11.52 -2.41 13.83
C PHE A 166 -10.66 -1.20 13.50
N LEU A 167 -11.26 -0.07 13.11
CA LEU A 167 -10.53 1.17 12.84
C LEU A 167 -9.75 1.66 14.06
N LYS A 168 -10.35 1.62 15.27
CA LYS A 168 -9.66 1.95 16.51
C LYS A 168 -8.49 1.01 16.81
N ARG A 169 -8.64 -0.28 16.51
CA ARG A 169 -7.53 -1.25 16.61
C ARG A 169 -6.39 -0.89 15.66
N LEU A 170 -6.71 -0.61 14.39
CA LEU A 170 -5.73 -0.23 13.38
C LEU A 170 -5.03 1.10 13.73
N GLN A 171 -5.76 2.08 14.26
CA GLN A 171 -5.18 3.33 14.74
C GLN A 171 -4.19 3.09 15.89
N LYS A 172 -4.52 2.22 16.85
CA LYS A 172 -3.60 1.87 17.94
C LYS A 172 -2.33 1.20 17.40
N LEU A 173 -2.45 0.33 16.39
CA LEU A 173 -1.31 -0.30 15.71
C LEU A 173 -0.43 0.73 14.98
N ALA A 174 -1.03 1.76 14.38
CA ALA A 174 -0.28 2.83 13.73
C ALA A 174 0.43 3.76 14.74
N ALA A 175 -0.13 3.92 15.93
CA ALA A 175 0.42 4.77 16.99
C ALA A 175 1.55 4.10 17.78
N GLY A 176 1.46 2.78 18.02
CA GLY A 176 2.49 2.01 18.75
C GLY A 176 3.67 1.58 17.88
N GLY A 177 4.14 2.46 16.99
CA GLY A 177 5.03 2.15 15.86
C GLY A 177 6.10 1.10 16.14
N ASP A 178 6.17 0.07 15.28
CA ASP A 178 7.25 -0.94 15.09
C ASP A 178 8.01 -1.46 16.34
N GLU A 179 7.46 -1.35 17.56
CA GLU A 179 8.09 -1.93 18.77
C GLU A 179 8.17 -3.47 18.67
N ASP A 180 7.39 -4.09 17.80
CA ASP A 180 7.46 -5.51 17.46
C ASP A 180 8.50 -5.86 16.38
N GLU A 181 9.04 -4.90 15.60
CA GLU A 181 10.13 -5.18 14.64
C GLU A 181 11.51 -5.18 15.33
N LEU A 182 11.63 -4.63 16.55
CA LEU A 182 12.87 -4.67 17.33
C LEU A 182 13.22 -6.08 17.85
N PHE A 183 12.26 -7.01 17.86
CA PHE A 183 12.46 -8.40 18.29
C PHE A 183 12.44 -9.43 17.13
N ALA A 184 12.30 -8.97 15.88
CA ALA A 184 12.31 -9.87 14.71
C ALA A 184 13.69 -9.95 14.00
N VAL A 185 14.73 -9.37 14.60
CA VAL A 185 16.12 -9.44 14.12
C VAL A 185 16.97 -10.32 15.04
N GLU A 186 16.48 -11.49 15.43
CA GLU A 186 17.35 -12.61 15.82
C GLU A 186 16.75 -13.90 15.30
N GLU A 187 17.39 -14.45 14.26
CA GLU A 187 17.74 -15.86 14.05
C GLU A 187 17.66 -16.28 12.57
N TYR A 188 18.88 -16.38 12.00
CA TYR A 188 19.39 -17.28 10.94
C TYR A 188 18.54 -17.64 9.72
#